data_AF-A0A2N5PIY0-F1
#
_entry.id   AF-A0A2N5PIY0-F1
#
_cell.length_a   1.000
_cell.length_b   1.000
_cell.length_c   1.000
_cell.angle_alpha   90.00
_cell.angle_beta   90.00
_cell.angle_gamma   90.00
#
_symmetry.space_group_name_H-M   'P 1'
#
loop_
_entity.id
_entity.type
_entity.pdbx_description
1 polymer ?
#
loop_
_entity_poly.entity_id
_entity_poly.type
_entity_poly.pdbx_seq_one_letter_code
_entity_poly.pdbx_strand_id
1 'polypeptide(L)' 'MYEIESENGRLSYKIFANNEDLQLYLKKNKGKTCKDTKPVFAVEKYKEYANTQIRKLTSDEIQEYMSER' A
#
# COMPACT_ATOMS: atom_id res chain seq x y z
N MET A 1 -3.74 -4.88 -3.33
CA MET A 1 -4.08 -4.28 -2.02
C MET A 1 -4.92 -5.29 -1.27
N TYR A 2 -4.50 -5.66 -0.07
CA TYR A 2 -5.14 -6.67 0.77
C TYR A 2 -5.71 -5.99 2.00
N GLU A 3 -6.88 -6.45 2.43
CA GLU A 3 -7.49 -6.06 3.69
C GLU A 3 -6.98 -6.99 4.79
N ILE A 4 -6.47 -6.40 5.86
CA ILE A 4 -5.89 -7.08 7.02
C ILE A 4 -6.67 -6.68 8.27
N GLU A 5 -7.24 -7.67 8.92
CA GLU A 5 -7.97 -7.52 10.17
C GLU A 5 -7.10 -7.97 11.33
N SER A 6 -7.01 -7.12 12.35
CA SER A 6 -6.33 -7.44 13.60
C SER A 6 -7.31 -8.11 14.57
N GLU A 7 -6.81 -8.86 15.56
CA GLU A 7 -7.64 -9.51 16.59
C GLU A 7 -8.56 -8.54 17.35
N ASN A 8 -8.16 -7.28 17.48
CA ASN A 8 -8.98 -6.22 18.08
C ASN A 8 -10.04 -5.62 17.12
N GLY A 9 -10.25 -6.23 15.94
CA GLY A 9 -11.18 -5.79 14.91
C GLY A 9 -10.68 -4.64 14.03
N ARG A 10 -9.44 -4.14 14.23
CA ARG A 10 -8.91 -3.04 13.41
C ARG A 10 -8.61 -3.52 11.99
N LEU A 11 -9.27 -2.90 11.02
CA LEU A 11 -8.96 -3.05 9.60
C LEU A 11 -7.78 -2.16 9.17
N SER A 12 -6.95 -2.70 8.29
CA SER A 12 -5.86 -1.98 7.66
C SER A 12 -5.63 -2.52 6.26
N TYR A 13 -5.13 -1.68 5.36
CA TYR A 13 -4.86 -2.07 3.99
C TYR A 13 -3.38 -2.06 3.70
N LYS A 14 -2.90 -3.11 3.00
CA LYS A 14 -1.49 -3.24 2.66
C LYS A 14 -1.29 -3.77 1.25
N ILE A 15 -0.28 -3.25 0.56
CA ILE A 15 0.12 -3.71 -0.77
C ILE A 15 1.23 -4.74 -0.59
N PHE A 16 1.12 -5.86 -1.31
CA PHE A 16 2.09 -6.94 -1.38
C PHE A 16 2.32 -7.28 -2.86
N ALA A 17 3.54 -7.67 -3.23
CA ALA A 17 3.85 -8.00 -4.61
C ALA A 17 3.20 -9.32 -5.03
N ASN A 18 3.11 -10.27 -4.09
CA ASN A 18 2.47 -11.56 -4.32
C ASN A 18 1.83 -12.11 -3.02
N ASN A 19 1.21 -13.28 -3.13
CA ASN A 19 0.61 -13.97 -1.97
C ASN A 19 1.66 -14.49 -0.98
N GLU A 20 2.87 -14.81 -1.43
CA GLU A 20 3.94 -15.32 -0.55
C GLU A 20 4.39 -14.25 0.45
N ASP A 21 4.52 -13.00 -0.01
CA ASP A 21 4.82 -11.85 0.84
C ASP A 21 3.71 -11.58 1.88
N LEU A 22 2.45 -11.75 1.49
CA LEU A 22 1.31 -11.68 2.42
C LEU A 22 1.45 -12.77 3.49
N GLN A 23 1.70 -14.01 3.09
CA GLN A 23 1.84 -15.14 4.02
C GLN A 23 3.03 -14.95 4.98
N LEU A 24 4.16 -14.46 4.48
CA LEU A 24 5.31 -14.12 5.33
C LEU A 24 4.99 -13.02 6.33
N TYR A 25 4.23 -12.01 5.91
CA TYR A 25 3.78 -10.94 6.80
C TYR A 25 2.85 -11.45 7.90
N LEU A 26 1.83 -12.26 7.55
CA LEU A 26 0.90 -12.82 8.53
C LEU A 26 1.62 -13.73 9.54
N LYS A 27 2.56 -14.56 9.09
CA LYS A 27 3.40 -15.39 9.98
C LYS A 27 4.21 -14.55 10.99
N LYS A 28 4.72 -13.40 10.56
CA LYS A 28 5.49 -12.48 11.43
C LYS A 28 4.60 -11.64 12.35
N ASN A 29 3.32 -11.43 12.00
CA ASN A 29 2.40 -10.58 12.73
C ASN A 29 1.24 -11.41 13.29
N LYS A 30 1.46 -12.03 14.44
CA LYS A 30 0.42 -12.79 15.15
C LYS A 30 -0.79 -11.90 15.43
N GLY A 31 -1.98 -12.48 15.31
CA GLY A 31 -3.24 -11.79 15.47
C GLY A 31 -3.63 -10.86 14.33
N LYS A 32 -2.99 -10.99 13.17
CA LYS A 32 -3.47 -10.41 11.91
C LYS A 32 -3.94 -11.50 10.98
N THR A 33 -5.05 -11.25 10.30
CA THR A 33 -5.65 -12.18 9.35
C THR A 33 -6.06 -11.45 8.08
N CYS A 34 -6.14 -12.18 6.97
CA CYS A 34 -6.68 -11.69 5.71
C CYS A 34 -7.83 -12.62 5.32
N LYS A 35 -9.08 -12.16 5.44
CA LYS A 35 -10.28 -13.00 5.29
C LYS A 35 -10.32 -13.75 3.95
N ASP A 36 -10.13 -13.03 2.85
CA ASP A 36 -10.29 -13.61 1.52
C ASP A 36 -9.01 -14.19 0.92
N THR A 37 -7.85 -14.01 1.59
CA THR A 37 -6.50 -14.32 1.04
C THR A 37 -6.34 -13.86 -0.42
N LYS A 38 -7.05 -12.79 -0.76
CA LYS A 38 -7.14 -12.20 -2.09
C LYS A 38 -7.07 -10.70 -1.93
N PRO A 39 -6.46 -10.00 -2.89
CA PRO A 39 -6.46 -8.56 -2.87
C PRO A 39 -7.89 -8.04 -3.13
N VAL A 40 -8.36 -7.12 -2.27
CA VAL A 40 -9.59 -6.35 -2.51
C VAL A 40 -9.45 -5.42 -3.73
N PHE A 41 -8.21 -5.12 -4.13
CA PHE A 41 -7.91 -4.35 -5.32
C PHE A 41 -6.60 -4.82 -5.95
N ALA A 42 -6.62 -5.16 -7.23
CA ALA A 42 -5.44 -5.53 -8.00
C ALA A 42 -5.51 -4.90 -9.38
N VAL A 43 -4.38 -4.37 -9.86
CA VAL A 43 -4.20 -3.92 -11.24
C VAL A 43 -2.97 -4.66 -11.76
N GLU A 44 -3.13 -5.41 -12.85
CA GLU A 44 -2.05 -6.25 -13.39
C GLU A 44 -0.87 -5.43 -13.92
N LYS A 45 -1.15 -4.26 -14.49
CA LYS A 45 -0.15 -3.39 -15.12
C LYS A 45 -0.36 -1.96 -14.66
N TYR A 46 0.73 -1.20 -14.65
CA TYR A 46 0.66 0.24 -14.44
C TYR A 46 -0.32 0.85 -15.45
N LYS A 47 -1.24 1.65 -14.94
CA LYS A 47 -2.17 2.45 -15.72
C LYS A 47 -1.87 3.90 -15.45
N GLU A 48 -1.41 4.60 -16.47
CA GLU A 48 -1.24 6.05 -16.42
C GLU A 48 -2.61 6.72 -16.51
N TYR A 49 -2.83 7.75 -15.71
CA TYR A 49 -4.08 8.52 -15.72
C TYR A 49 -3.79 9.91 -16.29
N ALA A 50 -4.80 10.56 -16.88
CA ALA A 50 -4.61 11.92 -17.36
C ALA A 50 -4.14 12.82 -16.21
N ASN A 51 -3.14 13.67 -16.48
CA ASN A 51 -2.50 14.56 -15.52
C ASN A 51 -1.65 13.88 -14.43
N THR A 52 -1.29 12.60 -14.55
CA THR A 52 -0.28 12.00 -13.66
C THR A 52 1.13 12.43 -14.06
N GLN A 53 1.93 12.91 -13.10
CA GLN A 53 3.36 13.15 -13.28
C GLN A 53 4.14 12.28 -12.29
N ILE A 54 4.85 11.28 -12.79
CA ILE A 54 5.78 10.47 -11.98
C ILE A 54 7.20 10.93 -12.31
N ARG A 55 7.67 11.95 -11.59
CA ARG A 55 9.05 12.47 -11.67
C ARG A 55 9.54 12.88 -10.29
N LYS A 56 10.85 13.08 -10.15
CA LYS A 56 11.41 13.74 -8.96
C LYS A 56 10.98 15.20 -8.91
N LEU A 57 10.78 15.72 -7.70
CA LEU A 57 10.57 17.15 -7.49
C LEU A 57 11.82 17.93 -7.89
N THR A 58 11.63 19.14 -8.40
CA THR A 58 12.71 20.10 -8.61
C THR A 58 13.16 20.68 -7.28
N SER A 59 14.34 21.30 -7.26
CA SER A 59 14.83 21.96 -6.05
C SER A 59 13.86 23.01 -5.52
N ASP A 60 13.20 23.76 -6.40
CA ASP A 60 12.25 24.81 -6.03
C ASP A 60 10.99 24.21 -5.38
N GLU A 61 10.41 23.17 -5.98
CA GLU A 61 9.26 22.43 -5.41
C GLU A 61 9.57 21.82 -4.03
N ILE A 62 10.81 21.38 -3.81
CA ILE A 62 11.25 20.87 -2.51
C ILE A 62 11.30 21.99 -1.47
N GLN A 63 11.82 23.18 -1.83
CA GLN A 63 11.87 24.32 -0.90
C GLN A 63 10.47 24.76 -0.48
N GLU A 64 9.54 24.84 -1.44
CA GLU A 64 8.14 25.19 -1.19
C GLU A 64 7.49 24.18 -0.23
N TYR A 65 7.58 22.88 -0.51
CA TYR A 65 7.05 21.82 0.37
C TYR A 65 7.61 21.88 1.80
N MET A 66 8.92 22.18 1.95
CA MET A 66 9.54 22.29 3.27
C MET A 66 9.06 23.53 4.05
N SER A 67 8.58 24.57 3.37
CA SER A 67 8.05 25.79 4.00
C SER A 67 6.62 25.64 4.52
N GLU A 68 5.86 24.67 4.00
CA GLU A 68 4.49 24.37 4.43
C GLU A 68 4.43 23.48 5.70
N ARG A 69 5.57 23.02 6.19
CA ARG A 69 5.70 22.12 7.34
C ARG A 69 5.82 22.86 8.67
#